data_AF-A0A976PKF9-F1
#
_entry.id   AF-A0A976PKF9-F1
#
_cell.length_a   1.000
_cell.length_b   1.000
_cell.length_c   1.000
_cell.angle_alpha   90.00
_cell.angle_beta   90.00
_cell.angle_gamma   90.00
#
_symmetry.space_group_name_H-M   'P 1'
#
loop_
_entity.id
_entity.type
_entity.pdbx_description
1 polymer ?
#
loop_
_entity_poly.entity_id
_entity_poly.type
_entity_poly.pdbx_seq_one_letter_code
_entity_poly.pdbx_strand_id
1 'polypeptide(L)'
;MGTVGRVVDATKKAISGDDADDTIKAMTADMKARARPFYESAEQSPFAFDDYTKAVMENVPEVKRAYNQAVSQMSAKRATGEQVGHMRLVDQMKKNLDDKIGEHLRAGRNNAASDLIKIKNEILARVDEQVPDYKTARNIYSGQKRLMDMVDNGRDFFKMSSREFDDLVSGATDSELQMLRTGAARAILDKMENTQFTHDAAKKLVNTQGMQSKLLRLFKSEDDALAFIRQMQREAEFIRTRQVVNGGSPTSQNLAVGDGLNDILDNAHSLMGASDPTAAALSVVGRLVGKKPPSPEVISEASRLLFNKNLSPQVLRSAVAPAQSSRVINPLVGQWPYITRGASAPAGLLGYQELVSQ
;
A
#
# COMPACT_ATOMS: atom_id res chain seq x y z
N MET A 1 -9.96 14.04 24.77
CA MET A 1 -9.22 13.00 24.02
C MET A 1 -9.01 13.48 22.59
N GLY A 2 -7.77 13.44 22.08
CA GLY A 2 -7.47 13.82 20.71
C GLY A 2 -8.10 12.89 19.68
N THR A 3 -8.28 13.36 18.46
CA THR A 3 -8.98 12.67 17.38
C THR A 3 -8.33 11.32 17.01
N VAL A 4 -6.99 11.30 16.98
CA VAL A 4 -6.13 10.10 16.83
C VAL A 4 -6.39 9.05 17.91
N GLY A 5 -6.65 9.47 19.15
CA GLY A 5 -6.87 8.55 20.28
C GLY A 5 -8.08 7.64 20.08
N ARG A 6 -9.18 8.14 19.51
CA ARG A 6 -10.40 7.34 19.28
C ARG A 6 -10.23 6.25 18.24
N VAL A 7 -9.41 6.51 17.22
CA VAL A 7 -9.11 5.54 16.17
C VAL A 7 -8.09 4.52 16.67
N VAL A 8 -7.10 4.95 17.46
CA VAL A 8 -6.18 4.05 18.18
C VAL A 8 -6.96 3.09 19.08
N ASP A 9 -7.91 3.60 19.88
CA ASP A 9 -8.74 2.79 20.76
C ASP A 9 -9.64 1.82 19.99
N ALA A 10 -10.21 2.26 18.86
CA ALA A 10 -11.00 1.39 17.98
C ALA A 10 -10.14 0.31 17.30
N THR A 11 -8.92 0.65 16.88
CA THR A 11 -7.96 -0.30 16.27
C THR A 11 -7.52 -1.34 17.29
N LYS A 12 -7.19 -0.91 18.52
CA LYS A 12 -6.88 -1.81 19.63
C LYS A 12 -8.08 -2.73 19.91
N LYS A 13 -9.26 -2.16 20.15
CA LYS A 13 -10.48 -2.93 20.45
C LYS A 13 -10.87 -3.92 19.35
N ALA A 14 -10.67 -3.56 18.08
CA ALA A 14 -11.10 -4.37 16.94
C ALA A 14 -10.04 -5.37 16.45
N ILE A 15 -8.75 -5.10 16.66
CA ILE A 15 -7.66 -5.89 16.07
C ILE A 15 -6.73 -6.54 17.13
N SER A 16 -6.52 -5.94 18.31
CA SER A 16 -5.51 -6.42 19.29
C SER A 16 -5.93 -6.41 20.75
N GLY A 17 -5.81 -7.58 21.40
CA GLY A 17 -5.88 -7.74 22.86
C GLY A 17 -4.60 -7.38 23.62
N ASP A 18 -3.42 -7.39 22.98
CA ASP A 18 -2.09 -7.12 23.57
C ASP A 18 -1.10 -6.46 22.56
N ASP A 19 0.02 -5.87 23.04
CA ASP A 19 1.10 -5.31 22.20
C ASP A 19 1.86 -6.43 21.46
N ALA A 20 2.20 -6.20 20.19
CA ALA A 20 2.94 -7.13 19.34
C ALA A 20 4.33 -7.48 19.89
N ASP A 21 5.05 -6.50 20.46
CA ASP A 21 6.39 -6.75 21.02
C ASP A 21 6.34 -7.66 22.25
N ASP A 22 5.37 -7.42 23.13
CA ASP A 22 5.21 -8.23 24.34
C ASP A 22 4.66 -9.62 24.01
N THR A 23 3.82 -9.72 22.99
CA THR A 23 3.38 -11.01 22.42
C THR A 23 4.59 -11.81 21.92
N ILE A 24 5.49 -11.23 21.11
CA ILE A 24 6.69 -11.92 20.62
C ILE A 24 7.60 -12.35 21.77
N LYS A 25 7.81 -11.48 22.78
CA LYS A 25 8.62 -11.81 23.96
C LYS A 25 8.03 -12.98 24.74
N ALA A 26 6.72 -12.94 25.02
CA ALA A 26 6.00 -14.00 25.71
C ALA A 26 6.07 -15.31 24.93
N MET A 27 5.86 -15.26 23.62
CA MET A 27 5.97 -16.41 22.72
C MET A 27 7.39 -16.99 22.69
N THR A 28 8.41 -16.14 22.72
CA THR A 28 9.81 -16.58 22.76
C THR A 28 10.14 -17.26 24.09
N ALA A 29 9.64 -16.72 25.20
CA ALA A 29 9.81 -17.31 26.52
C ALA A 29 9.09 -18.65 26.63
N ASP A 30 7.83 -18.72 26.19
CA ASP A 30 7.03 -19.94 26.16
C ASP A 30 7.68 -21.03 25.29
N MET A 31 8.11 -20.69 24.07
CA MET A 31 8.83 -21.61 23.20
C MET A 31 10.10 -22.15 23.86
N LYS A 32 10.92 -21.28 24.48
CA LYS A 32 12.10 -21.72 25.21
C LYS A 32 11.74 -22.65 26.35
N ALA A 33 10.70 -22.33 27.12
CA ALA A 33 10.25 -23.16 28.23
C ALA A 33 9.78 -24.55 27.78
N ARG A 34 8.98 -24.62 26.70
CA ARG A 34 8.48 -25.88 26.13
C ARG A 34 9.56 -26.72 25.44
N ALA A 35 10.49 -26.08 24.73
CA ALA A 35 11.55 -26.78 24.02
C ALA A 35 12.71 -27.23 24.92
N ARG A 36 12.98 -26.50 26.02
CA ARG A 36 14.09 -26.78 26.94
C ARG A 36 14.19 -28.23 27.42
N PRO A 37 13.14 -28.88 27.96
CA PRO A 37 13.27 -30.26 28.45
C PRO A 37 13.70 -31.23 27.34
N PHE A 38 13.20 -31.03 26.11
CA PHE A 38 13.57 -31.86 24.97
C PHE A 38 15.02 -31.60 24.51
N TYR A 39 15.49 -30.35 24.54
CA TYR A 39 16.89 -30.04 24.28
C TYR A 39 17.82 -30.66 25.33
N GLU A 40 17.48 -30.55 26.61
CA GLU A 40 18.28 -31.11 27.70
C GLU A 40 18.35 -32.63 27.62
N SER A 41 17.24 -33.30 27.29
CA SER A 41 17.21 -34.74 27.06
C SER A 41 18.01 -35.16 25.80
N ALA A 42 17.89 -34.39 24.72
CA ALA A 42 18.64 -34.63 23.49
C ALA A 42 20.16 -34.51 23.68
N GLU A 43 20.65 -33.63 24.57
CA GLU A 43 22.08 -33.53 24.90
C GLU A 43 22.63 -34.76 25.64
N GLN A 44 21.78 -35.48 26.36
CA GLN A 44 22.16 -36.68 27.11
C GLN A 44 22.11 -37.95 26.24
N SER A 45 21.47 -37.86 25.07
CA SER A 45 21.32 -38.99 24.17
C SER A 45 22.64 -39.35 23.47
N PRO A 46 23.01 -40.64 23.40
CA PRO A 46 24.13 -41.07 22.58
C PRO A 46 23.90 -40.69 21.12
N PHE A 47 24.88 -40.04 20.50
CA PHE A 47 24.79 -39.57 19.13
C PHE A 47 26.13 -39.72 18.41
N ALA A 48 26.07 -40.21 17.18
CA ALA A 48 27.19 -40.18 16.26
C ALA A 48 26.68 -39.85 14.85
N PHE A 49 27.45 -39.04 14.12
CA PHE A 49 27.18 -38.85 12.69
C PHE A 49 27.32 -40.19 11.96
N ASP A 50 26.31 -40.54 11.16
CA ASP A 50 26.37 -41.70 10.30
C ASP A 50 27.33 -41.48 9.11
N ASP A 51 27.61 -42.54 8.37
CA ASP A 51 28.60 -42.49 7.29
C ASP A 51 28.19 -41.57 6.16
N TYR A 52 26.88 -41.48 5.88
CA TYR A 52 26.34 -40.51 4.93
C TYR A 52 26.63 -39.08 5.38
N THR A 53 26.27 -38.73 6.62
CA THR A 53 26.44 -37.36 7.12
C THR A 53 27.91 -36.99 7.18
N LYS A 54 28.79 -37.92 7.58
CA LYS A 54 30.25 -37.72 7.50
C LYS A 54 30.71 -37.45 6.06
N ALA A 55 30.30 -38.28 5.11
CA ALA A 55 30.66 -38.10 3.71
C ALA A 55 30.18 -36.74 3.16
N VAL A 56 28.98 -36.29 3.52
CA VAL A 56 28.45 -34.98 3.12
C VAL A 56 29.25 -33.83 3.77
N MET A 57 29.57 -33.94 5.07
CA MET A 57 30.40 -32.95 5.77
C MET A 57 31.82 -32.86 5.22
N GLU A 58 32.34 -33.93 4.62
CA GLU A 58 33.68 -33.97 4.04
C GLU A 58 33.71 -33.47 2.58
N ASN A 59 32.71 -33.86 1.78
CA ASN A 59 32.72 -33.69 0.32
C ASN A 59 31.92 -32.50 -0.18
N VAL A 60 30.95 -31.99 0.59
CA VAL A 60 30.18 -30.79 0.22
C VAL A 60 30.82 -29.56 0.85
N PRO A 61 31.46 -28.66 0.08
CA PRO A 61 32.27 -27.57 0.63
C PRO A 61 31.51 -26.64 1.59
N GLU A 62 30.25 -26.32 1.29
CA GLU A 62 29.39 -25.47 2.11
C GLU A 62 29.04 -26.15 3.43
N VAL A 63 28.75 -27.45 3.42
CA VAL A 63 28.46 -28.22 4.64
C VAL A 63 29.73 -28.35 5.49
N LYS A 64 30.87 -28.64 4.86
CA LYS A 64 32.18 -28.67 5.53
C LYS A 64 32.50 -27.37 6.24
N ARG A 65 32.29 -26.24 5.56
CA ARG A 65 32.49 -24.91 6.15
C ARG A 65 31.56 -24.66 7.32
N ALA A 66 30.27 -24.97 7.18
CA ALA A 66 29.28 -24.80 8.23
C ALA A 66 29.61 -25.65 9.47
N TYR A 67 30.03 -26.90 9.26
CA TYR A 67 30.48 -27.80 10.32
C TYR A 67 31.75 -27.29 11.02
N ASN A 68 32.79 -26.94 10.26
CA ASN A 68 34.04 -26.42 10.84
C ASN A 68 33.82 -25.13 11.62
N GLN A 69 32.95 -24.24 11.12
CA GLN A 69 32.55 -23.04 11.82
C GLN A 69 31.82 -23.36 13.13
N ALA A 70 30.92 -24.36 13.11
CA ALA A 70 30.23 -24.81 14.32
C ALA A 70 31.22 -25.39 15.33
N VAL A 71 32.17 -26.22 14.91
CA VAL A 71 33.24 -26.74 15.78
C VAL A 71 34.04 -25.60 16.40
N SER A 72 34.42 -24.59 15.62
CA SER A 72 35.14 -23.41 16.12
C SER A 72 34.32 -22.63 17.16
N GLN A 73 33.06 -22.32 16.86
CA GLN A 73 32.14 -21.62 17.78
C GLN A 73 31.93 -22.40 19.08
N MET A 74 31.77 -23.72 18.98
CA MET A 74 31.61 -24.61 20.12
C MET A 74 32.90 -24.72 20.94
N SER A 75 34.07 -24.72 20.30
CA SER A 75 35.36 -24.72 21.01
C SER A 75 35.59 -23.42 21.79
N ALA A 76 35.22 -22.26 21.22
CA ALA A 76 35.26 -20.98 21.91
C ALA A 76 34.32 -20.98 23.13
N LYS A 77 33.11 -21.52 23.00
CA LYS A 77 32.16 -21.68 24.11
C LYS A 77 32.70 -22.59 25.22
N ARG A 78 33.33 -23.71 24.87
CA ARG A 78 34.02 -24.59 25.83
C ARG A 78 35.15 -23.87 26.55
N ALA A 79 35.94 -23.06 25.83
CA ALA A 79 37.00 -22.25 26.43
C ALA A 79 36.47 -21.22 27.44
N THR A 80 35.22 -20.76 27.28
CA THR A 80 34.51 -19.91 28.26
C THR A 80 33.83 -20.68 29.39
N GLY A 81 34.07 -22.00 29.51
CA GLY A 81 33.51 -22.86 30.56
C GLY A 81 32.11 -23.41 30.27
N GLU A 82 31.56 -23.19 29.06
CA GLU A 82 30.25 -23.73 28.68
C GLU A 82 30.37 -25.24 28.35
N GLN A 83 29.54 -26.08 28.97
CA GLN A 83 29.43 -27.47 28.57
C GLN A 83 28.74 -27.57 27.20
N VAL A 84 29.45 -28.12 26.23
CA VAL A 84 28.95 -28.27 24.85
C VAL A 84 28.90 -29.74 24.48
N GLY A 85 27.70 -30.31 24.51
CA GLY A 85 27.42 -31.65 24.02
C GLY A 85 27.28 -31.70 22.50
N HIS A 86 26.92 -32.89 22.02
CA HIS A 86 26.89 -33.18 20.58
C HIS A 86 25.70 -32.51 19.88
N MET A 87 24.56 -32.36 20.56
CA MET A 87 23.40 -31.72 19.94
C MET A 87 23.58 -30.22 19.75
N ARG A 88 24.26 -29.53 20.66
CA ARG A 88 24.61 -28.11 20.44
C ARG A 88 25.48 -27.91 19.20
N LEU A 89 26.38 -28.86 18.91
CA LEU A 89 27.19 -28.81 17.69
C LEU A 89 26.31 -28.97 16.44
N VAL A 90 25.38 -29.93 16.45
CA VAL A 90 24.43 -30.14 15.35
C VAL A 90 23.54 -28.91 15.14
N ASP A 91 23.00 -28.34 16.22
CA ASP A 91 22.16 -27.15 16.16
C ASP A 91 22.94 -25.92 15.64
N GLN A 92 24.20 -25.76 16.05
CA GLN A 92 25.05 -24.70 15.55
C GLN A 92 25.41 -24.90 14.07
N MET A 93 25.68 -26.13 13.64
CA MET A 93 25.89 -26.47 12.24
C MET A 93 24.64 -26.14 11.41
N LYS A 94 23.45 -26.50 11.89
CA LYS A 94 22.18 -26.14 11.26
C LYS A 94 22.05 -24.63 11.09
N LYS A 95 22.32 -23.84 12.13
CA LYS A 95 22.25 -22.36 12.07
C LYS A 95 23.20 -21.80 11.02
N ASN A 96 24.44 -22.28 10.98
CA ASN A 96 25.43 -21.85 9.98
C ASN A 96 24.98 -22.22 8.55
N LEU A 97 24.34 -23.38 8.36
CA LEU A 97 23.73 -23.76 7.08
C LEU A 97 22.55 -22.86 6.70
N ASP A 98 21.66 -22.53 7.65
CA ASP A 98 20.52 -21.64 7.42
C ASP A 98 20.99 -20.23 7.02
N ASP A 99 22.03 -19.70 7.67
CA ASP A 99 22.63 -18.40 7.32
C ASP A 99 23.17 -18.43 5.88
N LYS A 100 23.83 -19.53 5.49
CA LYS A 100 24.36 -19.69 4.14
C LYS A 100 23.25 -19.82 3.11
N ILE A 101 22.18 -20.56 3.41
CA ILE A 101 20.98 -20.64 2.58
C ILE A 101 20.38 -19.24 2.39
N GLY A 102 20.25 -18.46 3.48
CA GLY A 102 19.77 -17.09 3.44
C GLY A 102 20.66 -16.15 2.61
N GLU A 103 21.98 -16.34 2.61
CA GLU A 103 22.90 -15.64 1.71
C GLU A 103 22.64 -16.01 0.24
N HIS A 104 22.45 -17.30 -0.08
CA HIS A 104 22.15 -17.73 -1.45
C HIS A 104 20.82 -17.17 -1.96
N LEU A 105 19.77 -17.19 -1.15
CA LEU A 105 18.46 -16.63 -1.49
C LEU A 105 18.55 -15.13 -1.78
N ARG A 106 19.22 -14.36 -0.91
CA ARG A 106 19.44 -12.92 -1.13
C ARG A 106 20.27 -12.61 -2.37
N ALA A 107 21.20 -13.50 -2.72
CA ALA A 107 22.00 -13.40 -3.93
C ALA A 107 21.29 -13.91 -5.20
N GLY A 108 20.01 -14.30 -5.12
CA GLY A 108 19.24 -14.85 -6.25
C GLY A 108 19.70 -16.25 -6.71
N ARG A 109 20.54 -16.93 -5.92
CA ARG A 109 21.07 -18.27 -6.22
C ARG A 109 20.11 -19.36 -5.73
N ASN A 110 18.89 -19.34 -6.26
CA ASN A 110 17.78 -20.18 -5.78
C ASN A 110 18.05 -21.69 -5.88
N ASN A 111 18.72 -22.14 -6.96
CA ASN A 111 19.06 -23.55 -7.13
C ASN A 111 20.05 -24.03 -6.05
N ALA A 112 21.11 -23.26 -5.81
CA ALA A 112 22.09 -23.57 -4.77
C ALA A 112 21.45 -23.57 -3.37
N ALA A 113 20.54 -22.62 -3.10
CA ALA A 113 19.77 -22.61 -1.86
C ALA A 113 18.89 -23.86 -1.74
N SER A 114 18.19 -24.25 -2.81
CA SER A 114 17.34 -25.44 -2.84
C SER A 114 18.11 -26.72 -2.56
N ASP A 115 19.27 -26.90 -3.19
CA ASP A 115 20.09 -28.09 -3.00
C ASP A 115 20.68 -28.16 -1.58
N LEU A 116 21.12 -27.03 -1.02
CA LEU A 116 21.54 -26.97 0.38
C LEU A 116 20.40 -27.25 1.36
N ILE A 117 19.18 -26.79 1.08
CA ILE A 117 18.01 -27.12 1.89
C ILE A 117 17.76 -28.62 1.91
N LYS A 118 17.82 -29.30 0.74
CA LYS A 118 17.64 -30.76 0.66
C LYS A 118 18.70 -31.48 1.49
N ILE A 119 19.97 -31.12 1.32
CA ILE A 119 21.08 -31.72 2.07
C ILE A 119 20.91 -31.52 3.58
N LYS A 120 20.60 -30.29 4.01
CA LYS A 120 20.34 -29.96 5.41
C LYS A 120 19.20 -30.81 5.98
N ASN A 121 18.09 -30.92 5.25
CA ASN A 121 16.92 -31.68 5.70
C ASN A 121 17.23 -33.17 5.83
N GLU A 122 18.00 -33.74 4.91
CA GLU A 122 18.44 -35.14 4.97
C GLU A 122 19.35 -35.40 6.18
N ILE A 123 20.31 -34.51 6.45
CA ILE A 123 21.15 -34.58 7.66
C ILE A 123 20.27 -34.54 8.91
N LEU A 124 19.32 -33.60 8.98
CA LEU A 124 18.45 -33.45 10.14
C LEU A 124 17.52 -34.65 10.33
N ALA A 125 17.03 -35.27 9.24
CA ALA A 125 16.22 -36.47 9.32
C ALA A 125 16.99 -37.63 9.96
N ARG A 126 18.26 -37.83 9.59
CA ARG A 126 19.14 -38.84 10.18
C ARG A 126 19.47 -38.57 11.64
N VAL A 127 19.63 -37.30 12.00
CA VAL A 127 19.79 -36.90 13.41
C VAL A 127 18.50 -37.21 14.19
N ASP A 128 17.34 -36.89 13.63
CA ASP A 128 16.05 -37.11 14.28
C ASP A 128 15.74 -38.58 14.54
N GLU A 129 16.19 -39.47 13.66
CA GLU A 129 16.05 -40.93 13.82
C GLU A 129 16.82 -41.43 15.04
N GLN A 130 18.00 -40.87 15.30
CA GLN A 130 18.82 -41.22 16.47
C GLN A 130 18.38 -40.51 17.74
N VAL A 131 17.89 -39.26 17.62
CA VAL A 131 17.54 -38.40 18.76
C VAL A 131 16.14 -37.80 18.57
N PRO A 132 15.06 -38.57 18.84
CA PRO A 132 13.68 -38.11 18.66
C PRO A 132 13.31 -36.87 19.48
N ASP A 133 13.91 -36.67 20.65
CA ASP A 133 13.67 -35.47 21.45
C ASP A 133 14.22 -34.20 20.79
N TYR A 134 15.30 -34.31 20.02
CA TYR A 134 15.80 -33.19 19.21
C TYR A 134 14.78 -32.80 18.13
N LYS A 135 14.14 -33.79 17.49
CA LYS A 135 13.05 -33.54 16.54
C LYS A 135 11.90 -32.78 17.19
N THR A 136 11.47 -33.23 18.37
CA THR A 136 10.40 -32.57 19.13
C THR A 136 10.76 -31.13 19.48
N ALA A 137 11.98 -30.89 19.97
CA ALA A 137 12.49 -29.56 20.28
C ALA A 137 12.49 -28.64 19.05
N ARG A 138 12.97 -29.14 17.90
CA ARG A 138 12.99 -28.39 16.63
C ARG A 138 11.59 -28.10 16.11
N ASN A 139 10.66 -29.04 16.25
CA ASN A 139 9.27 -28.85 15.83
C ASN A 139 8.59 -27.75 16.64
N ILE A 140 8.76 -27.74 17.96
CA ILE A 140 8.26 -26.67 18.84
C ILE A 140 8.82 -25.32 18.41
N TYR A 141 10.14 -25.26 18.15
CA TYR A 141 10.79 -24.04 17.67
C TYR A 141 10.22 -23.59 16.32
N SER A 142 10.08 -24.50 15.36
CA SER A 142 9.58 -24.19 14.01
C SER A 142 8.13 -23.67 14.02
N GLY A 143 7.25 -24.29 14.83
CA GLY A 143 5.87 -23.86 14.98
C GLY A 143 5.78 -22.46 15.59
N GLN A 144 6.55 -22.19 16.64
CA GLN A 144 6.55 -20.86 17.23
C GLN A 144 7.19 -19.82 16.31
N LYS A 145 8.28 -20.17 15.62
CA LYS A 145 8.93 -19.27 14.66
C LYS A 145 7.96 -18.86 13.56
N ARG A 146 7.16 -19.80 13.04
CA ARG A 146 6.10 -19.51 12.06
C ARG A 146 5.09 -18.49 12.59
N LEU A 147 4.68 -18.61 13.85
CA LEU A 147 3.80 -17.62 14.48
C LEU A 147 4.47 -16.24 14.64
N MET A 148 5.75 -16.20 15.01
CA MET A 148 6.51 -14.93 15.07
C MET A 148 6.64 -14.28 13.69
N ASP A 149 6.92 -15.08 12.65
CA ASP A 149 6.99 -14.61 11.27
C ASP A 149 5.66 -14.00 10.82
N MET A 150 4.52 -14.52 11.30
CA MET A 150 3.22 -13.90 11.05
C MET A 150 3.07 -12.52 11.70
N VAL A 151 3.61 -12.33 12.91
CA VAL A 151 3.66 -10.99 13.52
C VAL A 151 4.51 -10.04 12.67
N ASP A 152 5.69 -10.49 12.22
CA ASP A 152 6.59 -9.68 11.38
C ASP A 152 5.97 -9.37 10.01
N ASN A 153 5.32 -10.35 9.37
CA ASN A 153 4.51 -10.11 8.18
C ASN A 153 3.41 -9.08 8.46
N GLY A 154 2.73 -9.18 9.61
CA GLY A 154 1.76 -8.17 10.04
C GLY A 154 2.38 -6.77 10.13
N ARG A 155 3.60 -6.64 10.64
CA ARG A 155 4.33 -5.36 10.69
C ARG A 155 4.62 -4.80 9.31
N ASP A 156 4.86 -5.69 8.34
CA ASP A 156 5.07 -5.36 6.95
C ASP A 156 3.77 -5.21 6.14
N PHE A 157 2.61 -5.12 6.81
CA PHE A 157 1.29 -4.96 6.20
C PHE A 157 1.24 -3.87 5.10
N PHE A 158 1.88 -2.73 5.31
CA PHE A 158 1.91 -1.64 4.33
C PHE A 158 2.86 -1.88 3.15
N LYS A 159 3.86 -2.74 3.31
CA LYS A 159 4.86 -3.06 2.27
C LYS A 159 4.36 -4.14 1.32
N MET A 160 3.56 -5.09 1.81
CA MET A 160 2.99 -6.15 0.98
C MET A 160 1.90 -5.63 0.02
N SER A 161 1.89 -6.19 -1.18
CA SER A 161 0.80 -6.03 -2.14
C SER A 161 -0.47 -6.74 -1.66
N SER A 162 -1.63 -6.40 -2.26
CA SER A 162 -2.89 -7.10 -1.91
C SER A 162 -2.80 -8.59 -2.21
N ARG A 163 -2.18 -8.98 -3.34
CA ARG A 163 -2.07 -10.38 -3.74
C ARG A 163 -1.21 -11.18 -2.76
N GLU A 164 -0.03 -10.66 -2.41
CA GLU A 164 0.84 -11.32 -1.42
C GLU A 164 0.15 -11.47 -0.07
N PHE A 165 -0.63 -10.47 0.34
CA PHE A 165 -1.41 -10.53 1.58
C PHE A 165 -2.55 -11.55 1.51
N ASP A 166 -3.27 -11.62 0.38
CA ASP A 166 -4.31 -12.62 0.15
C ASP A 166 -3.75 -14.05 0.18
N ASP A 167 -2.61 -14.29 -0.48
CA ASP A 167 -1.91 -15.59 -0.48
C ASP A 167 -1.45 -15.97 0.95
N LEU A 168 -0.92 -15.00 1.69
CA LEU A 168 -0.50 -15.19 3.08
C LEU A 168 -1.68 -15.58 4.00
N VAL A 169 -2.79 -14.84 3.91
CA VAL A 169 -4.00 -15.09 4.71
C VAL A 169 -4.65 -16.43 4.35
N SER A 170 -4.67 -16.81 3.07
CA SER A 170 -5.31 -18.06 2.61
C SER A 170 -4.60 -19.32 3.10
N GLY A 171 -3.29 -19.25 3.33
CA GLY A 171 -2.48 -20.37 3.82
C GLY A 171 -2.30 -20.41 5.34
N ALA A 172 -2.89 -19.46 6.08
CA ALA A 172 -2.67 -19.30 7.50
C ALA A 172 -3.71 -20.05 8.36
N THR A 173 -3.25 -20.60 9.48
CA THR A 173 -4.13 -21.15 10.52
C THR A 173 -4.79 -20.04 11.36
N ASP A 174 -5.81 -20.35 12.16
CA ASP A 174 -6.46 -19.35 13.03
C ASP A 174 -5.48 -18.66 14.00
N SER A 175 -4.54 -19.43 14.56
CA SER A 175 -3.49 -18.90 15.43
C SER A 175 -2.51 -18.00 14.67
N GLU A 176 -2.15 -18.37 13.43
CA GLU A 176 -1.31 -17.55 12.55
C GLU A 176 -2.00 -16.25 12.15
N LEU A 177 -3.29 -16.30 11.81
CA LEU A 177 -4.09 -15.13 11.50
C LEU A 177 -4.22 -14.19 12.70
N GLN A 178 -4.33 -14.73 13.93
CA GLN A 178 -4.32 -13.91 15.13
C GLN A 178 -2.99 -13.15 15.28
N MET A 179 -1.86 -13.82 15.05
CA MET A 179 -0.54 -13.18 15.12
C MET A 179 -0.33 -12.14 14.01
N LEU A 180 -0.79 -12.45 12.80
CA LEU A 180 -0.80 -11.52 11.67
C LEU A 180 -1.58 -10.24 12.00
N ARG A 181 -2.77 -10.40 12.61
CA ARG A 181 -3.59 -9.28 13.09
C ARG A 181 -2.88 -8.44 14.13
N THR A 182 -2.24 -9.07 15.11
CA THR A 182 -1.47 -8.36 16.13
C THR A 182 -0.36 -7.50 15.52
N GLY A 183 0.40 -8.04 14.56
CA GLY A 183 1.44 -7.30 13.86
C GLY A 183 0.89 -6.15 13.00
N ALA A 184 -0.20 -6.40 12.27
CA ALA A 184 -0.83 -5.40 11.40
C ALA A 184 -1.48 -4.27 12.20
N ALA A 185 -2.10 -4.58 13.35
CA ALA A 185 -2.60 -3.56 14.28
C ALA A 185 -1.48 -2.62 14.70
N ARG A 186 -0.33 -3.18 15.10
CA ARG A 186 0.85 -2.40 15.46
C ARG A 186 1.33 -1.53 14.30
N ALA A 187 1.42 -2.08 13.08
CA ALA A 187 1.79 -1.30 11.90
C ALA A 187 0.84 -0.12 11.66
N ILE A 188 -0.47 -0.35 11.75
CA ILE A 188 -1.50 0.69 11.57
C ILE A 188 -1.34 1.79 12.62
N LEU A 189 -1.17 1.40 13.89
CA LEU A 189 -0.93 2.32 15.00
C LEU A 189 0.35 3.14 14.80
N ASP A 190 1.48 2.49 14.52
CA ASP A 190 2.76 3.15 14.26
C ASP A 190 2.65 4.12 13.08
N LYS A 191 1.89 3.77 12.05
CA LYS A 191 1.67 4.65 10.89
C LYS A 191 0.87 5.90 11.27
N MET A 192 -0.09 5.76 12.18
CA MET A 192 -0.91 6.85 12.69
C MET A 192 -0.16 7.76 13.68
N GLU A 193 0.74 7.20 14.49
CA GLU A 193 1.54 7.95 15.47
C GLU A 193 2.71 8.70 14.80
N ASN A 194 3.41 8.05 13.85
CA ASN A 194 4.61 8.61 13.23
C ASN A 194 4.32 9.61 12.10
N THR A 195 3.19 9.48 11.40
CA THR A 195 2.78 10.50 10.44
C THR A 195 2.10 11.60 11.25
N GLN A 196 2.46 12.88 11.07
CA GLN A 196 1.52 13.94 11.43
C GLN A 196 0.22 13.58 10.72
N PHE A 197 -0.78 13.09 11.47
CA PHE A 197 -1.92 12.41 10.90
C PHE A 197 -2.75 13.43 10.13
N THR A 198 -2.39 13.62 8.86
CA THR A 198 -2.96 14.60 7.94
C THR A 198 -4.15 13.97 7.23
N HIS A 199 -5.05 14.82 6.74
CA HIS A 199 -6.17 14.38 5.91
C HIS A 199 -5.70 13.47 4.76
N ASP A 200 -4.62 13.83 4.06
CA ASP A 200 -4.15 13.07 2.90
C ASP A 200 -3.55 11.71 3.30
N ALA A 201 -2.88 11.63 4.45
CA ALA A 201 -2.38 10.38 4.99
C ALA A 201 -3.54 9.45 5.36
N ALA A 202 -4.54 9.96 6.08
CA ALA A 202 -5.74 9.21 6.45
C ALA A 202 -6.51 8.73 5.21
N LYS A 203 -6.67 9.59 4.20
CA LYS A 203 -7.34 9.26 2.93
C LYS A 203 -6.61 8.15 2.18
N LYS A 204 -5.29 8.24 2.06
CA LYS A 204 -4.48 7.19 1.39
C LYS A 204 -4.53 5.84 2.13
N LEU A 205 -4.68 5.86 3.46
CA LEU A 205 -4.78 4.64 4.26
C LEU A 205 -6.08 3.85 4.05
N VAL A 206 -7.17 4.47 3.58
CA VAL A 206 -8.46 3.75 3.48
C VAL A 206 -9.17 3.85 2.14
N ASN A 207 -8.71 4.70 1.21
CA ASN A 207 -9.40 4.88 -0.08
C ASN A 207 -8.75 4.17 -1.27
N THR A 208 -7.58 3.53 -1.10
CA THR A 208 -7.02 2.72 -2.20
C THR A 208 -7.65 1.33 -2.19
N GLN A 209 -8.07 0.82 -3.36
CA GLN A 209 -8.69 -0.50 -3.49
C GLN A 209 -7.84 -1.62 -2.88
N GLY A 210 -6.52 -1.62 -3.13
CA GLY A 210 -5.62 -2.62 -2.56
C GLY A 210 -5.57 -2.59 -1.04
N MET A 211 -5.67 -1.42 -0.42
CA MET A 211 -5.70 -1.31 1.04
C MET A 211 -7.04 -1.75 1.63
N GLN A 212 -8.15 -1.41 0.96
CA GLN A 212 -9.47 -1.90 1.38
C GLN A 212 -9.53 -3.42 1.32
N SER A 213 -9.04 -4.04 0.24
CA SER A 213 -8.96 -5.50 0.13
C SER A 213 -8.17 -6.12 1.29
N LYS A 214 -6.98 -5.58 1.58
CA LYS A 214 -6.17 -6.05 2.72
C LYS A 214 -6.87 -5.88 4.06
N LEU A 215 -7.55 -4.75 4.29
CA LEU A 215 -8.31 -4.51 5.53
C LEU A 215 -9.48 -5.49 5.65
N LEU A 216 -10.23 -5.75 4.59
CA LEU A 216 -11.33 -6.72 4.60
C LEU A 216 -10.86 -8.13 4.97
N ARG A 217 -9.64 -8.51 4.54
CA ARG A 217 -9.02 -9.80 4.85
C ARG A 217 -8.38 -9.88 6.23
N LEU A 218 -7.95 -8.73 6.75
CA LEU A 218 -7.30 -8.66 8.05
C LEU A 218 -8.28 -8.91 9.20
N PHE A 219 -9.48 -8.34 9.14
CA PHE A 219 -10.47 -8.47 10.21
C PHE A 219 -11.17 -9.83 10.18
N LYS A 220 -11.72 -10.24 11.32
CA LYS A 220 -12.51 -11.49 11.43
C LYS A 220 -13.89 -11.36 10.78
N SER A 221 -14.46 -10.17 10.81
CA SER A 221 -15.76 -9.84 10.21
C SER A 221 -15.58 -8.73 9.18
N GLU A 222 -16.22 -8.91 8.03
CA GLU A 222 -16.32 -7.87 7.01
C GLU A 222 -17.00 -6.61 7.56
N ASP A 223 -18.00 -6.76 8.42
CA ASP A 223 -18.68 -5.63 9.06
C ASP A 223 -17.74 -4.80 9.94
N ASP A 224 -16.83 -5.46 10.66
CA ASP A 224 -15.83 -4.80 11.51
C ASP A 224 -14.80 -4.05 10.66
N ALA A 225 -14.34 -4.66 9.56
CA ALA A 225 -13.46 -3.99 8.60
C ALA A 225 -14.13 -2.75 7.99
N LEU A 226 -15.39 -2.89 7.55
CA LEU A 226 -16.14 -1.78 6.97
C LEU A 226 -16.43 -0.69 8.01
N ALA A 227 -16.70 -1.05 9.26
CA ALA A 227 -16.88 -0.10 10.36
C ALA A 227 -15.59 0.69 10.61
N PHE A 228 -14.45 0.01 10.63
CA PHE A 228 -13.13 0.62 10.75
C PHE A 228 -12.83 1.57 9.59
N ILE A 229 -13.03 1.13 8.34
CA ILE A 229 -12.84 1.94 7.13
C ILE A 229 -13.70 3.21 7.20
N ARG A 230 -14.99 3.08 7.52
CA ARG A 230 -15.90 4.24 7.66
C ARG A 230 -15.45 5.19 8.77
N GLN A 231 -14.96 4.66 9.89
CA GLN A 231 -14.45 5.48 10.99
C GLN A 231 -13.21 6.28 10.57
N MET A 232 -12.27 5.65 9.86
CA MET A 232 -11.09 6.31 9.31
C MET A 232 -11.45 7.39 8.29
N GLN A 233 -12.44 7.16 7.43
CA GLN A 233 -12.92 8.16 6.47
C GLN A 233 -13.51 9.39 7.18
N ARG A 234 -14.37 9.17 8.19
CA ARG A 234 -14.92 10.28 9.00
C ARG A 234 -13.81 11.08 9.71
N GLU A 235 -12.81 10.38 10.21
CA GLU A 235 -11.67 10.99 10.88
C GLU A 235 -10.85 11.86 9.92
N ALA A 236 -10.60 11.37 8.70
CA ALA A 236 -9.92 12.14 7.65
C ALA A 236 -10.65 13.47 7.37
N GLU A 237 -11.97 13.42 7.18
CA GLU A 237 -12.80 14.61 6.94
C GLU A 237 -12.82 15.57 8.14
N PHE A 238 -12.80 15.05 9.37
CA PHE A 238 -12.70 15.88 10.56
C PHE A 238 -11.37 16.63 10.62
N ILE A 239 -10.25 15.96 10.32
CA ILE A 239 -8.92 16.60 10.26
C ILE A 239 -8.89 17.72 9.23
N ARG A 240 -9.45 17.47 8.04
CA ARG A 240 -9.58 18.49 7.00
C ARG A 240 -10.36 19.70 7.51
N THR A 241 -11.51 19.47 8.12
CA THR A 241 -12.37 20.55 8.64
C THR A 241 -11.64 21.34 9.73
N ARG A 242 -10.95 20.65 10.65
CA ARG A 242 -10.16 21.29 11.71
C ARG A 242 -9.00 22.11 11.15
N GLN A 243 -8.33 21.65 10.10
CA GLN A 243 -7.27 22.42 9.43
C GLN A 243 -7.83 23.70 8.80
N VAL A 244 -9.01 23.64 8.16
CA VAL A 244 -9.70 24.81 7.61
C VAL A 244 -10.07 25.82 8.70
N VAL A 245 -10.55 25.33 9.86
CA VAL A 245 -10.96 26.20 10.99
C VAL A 245 -9.75 26.80 11.73
N ASN A 246 -8.66 26.05 11.91
CA ASN A 246 -7.48 26.48 12.67
C ASN A 246 -6.42 27.24 11.84
N GLY A 247 -6.43 27.11 10.51
CA GLY A 247 -5.42 27.66 9.61
C GLY A 247 -5.59 29.15 9.25
N GLY A 248 -6.59 29.83 9.81
CA GLY A 248 -6.98 31.16 9.38
C GLY A 248 -7.81 31.09 8.09
N SER A 249 -8.98 31.70 8.13
CA SER A 249 -9.97 31.91 7.07
C SER A 249 -9.60 31.40 5.66
N PRO A 250 -10.47 30.61 5.00
CA PRO A 250 -10.39 30.37 3.56
C PRO A 250 -10.70 31.68 2.80
N THR A 251 -9.93 32.74 3.00
CA THR A 251 -10.12 34.03 2.34
C THR A 251 -9.79 33.92 0.87
N SER A 252 -8.87 33.05 0.44
CA SER A 252 -8.58 32.85 -0.98
C SER A 252 -9.70 32.08 -1.72
N GLN A 253 -10.39 31.16 -1.05
CA GLN A 253 -11.58 30.51 -1.61
C GLN A 253 -12.83 31.39 -1.45
N ASN A 254 -12.99 32.11 -0.34
CA ASN A 254 -14.10 33.03 -0.12
C ASN A 254 -13.96 34.35 -0.89
N LEU A 255 -12.76 34.79 -1.28
CA LEU A 255 -12.56 35.90 -2.22
C LEU A 255 -12.92 35.45 -3.63
N ALA A 256 -12.54 34.23 -4.04
CA ALA A 256 -12.96 33.71 -5.34
C ALA A 256 -14.48 33.48 -5.43
N VAL A 257 -15.10 33.01 -4.34
CA VAL A 257 -16.56 32.84 -4.26
C VAL A 257 -17.26 34.19 -4.07
N GLY A 258 -16.72 35.11 -3.26
CA GLY A 258 -17.28 36.42 -2.98
C GLY A 258 -17.17 37.39 -4.16
N ASP A 259 -16.04 37.40 -4.87
CA ASP A 259 -15.88 38.16 -6.13
C ASP A 259 -16.81 37.60 -7.21
N GLY A 260 -16.94 36.27 -7.29
CA GLY A 260 -17.87 35.62 -8.22
C GLY A 260 -19.34 35.92 -7.90
N LEU A 261 -19.73 35.97 -6.61
CA LEU A 261 -21.09 36.27 -6.19
C LEU A 261 -21.44 37.75 -6.39
N ASN A 262 -20.52 38.66 -6.08
CA ASN A 262 -20.69 40.10 -6.30
C ASN A 262 -20.76 40.43 -7.80
N ASP A 263 -19.92 39.81 -8.63
CA ASP A 263 -20.02 39.94 -10.08
C ASP A 263 -21.37 39.43 -10.61
N ILE A 264 -21.93 38.35 -10.06
CA ILE A 264 -23.26 37.85 -10.45
C ILE A 264 -24.36 38.82 -10.00
N LEU A 265 -24.28 39.39 -8.79
CA LEU A 265 -25.27 40.30 -8.23
C LEU A 265 -25.26 41.67 -8.94
N ASP A 266 -24.08 42.25 -9.21
CA ASP A 266 -23.93 43.51 -9.93
C ASP A 266 -24.44 43.40 -11.37
N ASN A 267 -24.26 42.22 -11.99
CA ASN A 267 -24.75 41.96 -13.35
C ASN A 267 -26.19 41.43 -13.39
N ALA A 268 -26.79 41.00 -12.28
CA ALA A 268 -28.19 40.58 -12.24
C ALA A 268 -29.13 41.74 -12.61
N HIS A 269 -28.78 42.98 -12.25
CA HIS A 269 -29.49 44.18 -12.67
C HIS A 269 -29.50 44.36 -14.20
N SER A 270 -28.45 43.92 -14.90
CA SER A 270 -28.38 43.96 -16.37
C SER A 270 -29.32 42.93 -17.03
N LEU A 271 -29.60 41.81 -16.36
CA LEU A 271 -30.55 40.79 -16.83
C LEU A 271 -32.01 41.21 -16.62
N MET A 272 -32.27 42.05 -15.62
CA MET A 272 -33.61 42.52 -15.30
C MET A 272 -34.04 43.73 -16.15
N GLY A 273 -33.10 44.49 -16.72
CA GLY A 273 -33.36 45.67 -17.56
C GLY A 273 -33.08 45.50 -19.06
N ALA A 274 -32.60 44.34 -19.52
CA ALA A 274 -32.23 44.13 -20.92
C ALA A 274 -33.45 43.83 -21.82
N SER A 275 -33.47 44.46 -23.00
CA SER A 275 -34.47 44.19 -24.05
C SER A 275 -34.32 42.81 -24.68
N ASP A 276 -33.14 42.20 -24.59
CA ASP A 276 -32.87 40.81 -24.96
C ASP A 276 -32.17 40.07 -23.80
N PRO A 277 -32.92 39.31 -23.00
CA PRO A 277 -32.39 38.60 -21.83
C PRO A 277 -31.42 37.48 -22.19
N THR A 278 -31.43 36.99 -23.44
CA THR A 278 -30.52 35.93 -23.88
C THR A 278 -29.12 36.47 -24.18
N ALA A 279 -29.03 37.59 -24.89
CA ALA A 279 -27.77 38.28 -25.14
C ALA A 279 -27.09 38.76 -23.84
N ALA A 280 -27.90 39.26 -22.89
CA ALA A 280 -27.40 39.69 -21.59
C ALA A 280 -26.80 38.51 -20.78
N ALA A 281 -27.45 37.34 -20.77
CA ALA A 281 -26.95 36.14 -20.09
C ALA A 281 -25.61 35.65 -20.68
N LEU A 282 -25.45 35.67 -22.00
CA LEU A 282 -24.21 35.31 -22.69
C LEU A 282 -23.04 36.24 -22.31
N SER A 283 -23.30 37.54 -22.13
CA SER A 283 -22.28 38.50 -21.76
C SER A 283 -21.73 38.30 -20.33
N VAL A 284 -22.58 37.87 -19.39
CA VAL A 284 -22.19 37.53 -18.02
C VAL A 284 -21.32 36.28 -18.00
N VAL A 285 -21.75 35.23 -18.72
CA VAL A 285 -20.98 33.98 -18.84
C VAL A 285 -19.60 34.22 -19.46
N GLY A 286 -19.52 35.00 -20.55
CA GLY A 286 -18.24 35.30 -21.23
C GLY A 286 -17.23 36.03 -20.34
N ARG A 287 -17.68 36.85 -19.39
CA ARG A 287 -16.82 37.57 -18.45
C ARG A 287 -16.35 36.69 -17.29
N LEU A 288 -17.20 35.77 -16.81
CA LEU A 288 -16.85 34.81 -15.75
C LEU A 288 -15.79 33.80 -16.21
N VAL A 289 -15.80 33.43 -17.49
CA VAL A 289 -14.82 32.49 -18.07
C VAL A 289 -13.48 33.16 -18.41
N GLY A 290 -13.47 34.48 -18.65
CA GLY A 290 -12.30 35.21 -19.18
C GLY A 290 -11.16 35.50 -18.19
N LYS A 291 -11.35 35.32 -16.87
CA LYS A 291 -10.35 35.72 -15.86
C LYS A 291 -9.68 34.58 -15.07
N LYS A 292 -10.25 33.37 -15.06
CA LYS A 292 -9.71 32.09 -14.51
C LYS A 292 -10.78 31.00 -14.68
N PRO A 293 -10.44 29.70 -14.67
CA PRO A 293 -11.46 28.65 -14.64
C PRO A 293 -12.30 28.78 -13.35
N PRO A 294 -13.64 28.87 -13.45
CA PRO A 294 -14.52 29.04 -12.30
C PRO A 294 -14.50 27.80 -11.39
N SER A 295 -14.75 27.98 -10.09
CA SER A 295 -14.81 26.87 -9.14
C SER A 295 -16.02 25.97 -9.42
N PRO A 296 -15.97 24.67 -9.03
CA PRO A 296 -17.09 23.74 -9.23
C PRO A 296 -18.43 24.23 -8.67
N GLU A 297 -18.41 25.01 -7.59
CA GLU A 297 -19.59 25.59 -6.94
C GLU A 297 -20.20 26.73 -7.77
N VAL A 298 -19.37 27.59 -8.38
CA VAL A 298 -19.82 28.66 -9.28
C VAL A 298 -20.44 28.08 -10.55
N ILE A 299 -19.89 26.99 -11.07
CA ILE A 299 -20.45 26.26 -12.22
C ILE A 299 -21.83 25.68 -11.90
N SER A 300 -22.00 25.11 -10.70
CA SER A 300 -23.28 24.55 -10.25
C SER A 300 -24.37 25.62 -10.09
N GLU A 301 -24.03 26.77 -9.51
CA GLU A 301 -24.99 27.84 -9.27
C GLU A 301 -25.35 28.61 -10.55
N ALA A 302 -24.38 28.85 -11.43
CA ALA A 302 -24.64 29.36 -12.78
C ALA A 302 -25.54 28.40 -13.57
N SER A 303 -25.29 27.09 -13.47
CA SER A 303 -26.15 26.07 -14.11
C SER A 303 -27.58 26.17 -13.59
N ARG A 304 -27.79 26.26 -12.27
CA ARG A 304 -29.12 26.40 -11.66
C ARG A 304 -29.86 27.66 -12.13
N LEU A 305 -29.18 28.80 -12.18
CA LEU A 305 -29.78 30.06 -12.65
C LEU A 305 -30.17 30.00 -14.13
N LEU A 306 -29.37 29.33 -14.96
CA LEU A 306 -29.64 29.15 -16.39
C LEU A 306 -30.77 28.12 -16.64
N PHE A 307 -30.87 27.08 -15.81
CA PHE A 307 -31.97 26.10 -15.87
C PHE A 307 -33.32 26.70 -15.46
N ASN A 308 -33.34 27.63 -14.49
CA ASN A 308 -34.58 28.26 -14.02
C ASN A 308 -35.20 29.27 -15.02
N LYS A 309 -34.53 29.52 -16.15
CA LYS A 309 -34.94 30.51 -17.16
C LYS A 309 -35.24 29.91 -18.55
N ASN A 310 -35.34 28.59 -18.67
CA ASN A 310 -35.67 27.87 -19.93
C ASN A 310 -34.75 28.22 -21.12
N LEU A 311 -33.45 28.35 -20.89
CA LEU A 311 -32.48 28.56 -21.98
C LEU A 311 -32.23 27.26 -22.77
N SER A 312 -31.99 27.37 -24.08
CA SER A 312 -31.86 26.20 -24.95
C SER A 312 -30.60 25.37 -24.63
N PRO A 313 -30.65 24.03 -24.77
CA PRO A 313 -29.54 23.12 -24.45
C PRO A 313 -28.22 23.42 -25.19
N GLN A 314 -28.27 24.13 -26.32
CA GLN A 314 -27.11 24.49 -27.12
C GLN A 314 -26.28 25.59 -26.45
N VAL A 315 -26.94 26.56 -25.81
CA VAL A 315 -26.28 27.67 -25.09
C VAL A 315 -25.59 27.17 -23.81
N LEU A 316 -26.20 26.18 -23.14
CA LEU A 316 -25.62 25.51 -21.97
C LEU A 316 -24.33 24.75 -22.32
N ARG A 317 -24.28 24.11 -23.49
CA ARG A 317 -23.08 23.38 -23.94
C ARG A 317 -21.91 24.30 -24.27
N SER A 318 -22.17 25.46 -24.89
CA SER A 318 -21.11 26.45 -25.16
C SER A 318 -20.59 27.15 -23.91
N ALA A 319 -21.39 27.24 -22.85
CA ALA A 319 -21.02 27.91 -21.60
C ALA A 319 -20.16 27.02 -20.65
N VAL A 320 -20.32 25.70 -20.72
CA VAL A 320 -19.69 24.73 -19.80
C VAL A 320 -18.56 23.94 -20.48
N ALA A 321 -18.44 24.01 -21.80
CA ALA A 321 -17.32 23.38 -22.50
C ALA A 321 -15.99 24.05 -22.09
N PRO A 322 -14.96 23.28 -21.68
CA PRO A 322 -13.62 23.82 -21.52
C PRO A 322 -13.21 24.44 -22.86
N ALA A 323 -12.67 25.66 -22.82
CA ALA A 323 -12.30 26.45 -23.99
C ALA A 323 -11.32 25.67 -24.91
N GLN A 324 -11.87 24.83 -25.78
CA GLN A 324 -11.18 24.36 -26.96
C GLN A 324 -11.38 25.44 -28.01
N SER A 325 -10.32 26.22 -28.17
CA SER A 325 -10.10 27.17 -29.27
C SER A 325 -10.77 26.71 -30.56
N SER A 326 -11.84 27.39 -30.94
CA SER A 326 -12.39 27.34 -32.29
C SER A 326 -12.76 28.76 -32.70
N ARG A 327 -12.10 29.19 -33.78
CA ARG A 327 -12.32 30.47 -34.46
C ARG A 327 -13.79 30.58 -34.85
N VAL A 328 -14.47 31.61 -34.34
CA VAL A 328 -15.74 32.07 -34.89
C VAL A 328 -15.40 32.89 -36.14
N ILE A 329 -15.57 32.32 -37.33
CA ILE A 329 -15.76 33.12 -38.55
C ILE A 329 -17.26 33.44 -38.62
N ASN A 330 -17.56 34.71 -38.39
CA ASN A 330 -18.86 35.33 -38.56
C ASN A 330 -19.16 35.49 -40.06
N PRO A 331 -20.40 35.23 -40.53
CA PRO A 331 -20.86 35.96 -41.70
C PRO A 331 -22.29 36.46 -41.49
N LEU A 332 -22.43 37.70 -41.03
CA LEU A 332 -23.60 38.52 -41.32
C LEU A 332 -23.15 39.94 -41.68
N VAL A 333 -22.78 40.14 -42.95
CA VAL A 333 -22.81 41.44 -43.61
C VAL A 333 -23.28 41.25 -45.04
N GLY A 334 -24.37 41.93 -45.40
CA GLY A 334 -24.55 42.52 -46.72
C GLY A 334 -25.33 41.71 -47.75
N GLN A 335 -26.61 42.06 -47.88
CA GLN A 335 -27.44 41.84 -49.06
C GLN A 335 -26.77 42.44 -50.32
N TRP A 336 -26.86 41.76 -51.49
CA TRP A 336 -27.34 42.27 -52.80
C TRP A 336 -27.11 41.22 -53.93
N PRO A 337 -27.88 41.26 -55.05
CA PRO A 337 -28.22 40.08 -55.85
C PRO A 337 -27.32 39.82 -57.08
N TYR A 338 -27.43 38.57 -57.54
CA TYR A 338 -26.89 37.93 -58.74
C TYR A 338 -26.62 38.82 -59.97
N ILE A 339 -25.40 38.73 -60.51
CA ILE A 339 -25.12 38.85 -61.94
C ILE A 339 -24.21 37.69 -62.38
N THR A 340 -24.61 37.05 -63.47
CA THR A 340 -24.02 35.90 -64.17
C THR A 340 -22.75 36.20 -64.99
N ARG A 341 -22.07 35.12 -65.40
CA ARG A 341 -20.95 34.97 -66.39
C ARG A 341 -19.56 35.23 -65.79
N GLY A 342 -18.53 34.43 -66.03
CA GLY A 342 -18.36 33.24 -66.87
C GLY A 342 -16.85 32.99 -67.05
N ALA A 343 -16.54 31.79 -67.57
CA ALA A 343 -15.30 31.41 -68.25
C ALA A 343 -14.02 31.08 -67.44
N SER A 344 -13.55 29.87 -67.75
CA SER A 344 -12.16 29.47 -68.05
C SER A 344 -11.11 29.40 -66.93
N ALA A 345 -10.73 28.16 -66.61
CA ALA A 345 -9.35 27.73 -66.34
C ALA A 345 -8.42 28.02 -67.55
N PRO A 346 -7.09 27.72 -67.59
CA PRO A 346 -6.29 26.88 -66.69
C PRO A 346 -4.80 27.34 -66.55
N ALA A 347 -3.93 26.38 -66.16
CA ALA A 347 -2.46 26.33 -66.29
C ALA A 347 -1.67 26.92 -65.10
N GLY A 348 -0.59 26.31 -64.59
CA GLY A 348 0.19 25.12 -64.94
C GLY A 348 1.15 24.82 -63.77
N LEU A 349 1.56 23.57 -63.57
CA LEU A 349 2.84 22.98 -63.99
C LEU A 349 3.94 23.01 -62.90
N LEU A 350 4.65 21.88 -62.80
CA LEU A 350 5.89 21.56 -62.06
C LEU A 350 5.70 21.12 -60.60
N GLY A 351 6.08 19.92 -60.13
CA GLY A 351 6.89 18.82 -60.68
C GLY A 351 8.12 18.53 -59.80
N TYR A 352 8.32 17.25 -59.43
CA TYR A 352 9.53 16.58 -58.85
C TYR A 352 9.86 16.91 -57.37
N GLN A 353 10.38 16.03 -56.49
CA GLN A 353 10.99 14.68 -56.50
C GLN A 353 11.01 14.20 -55.01
N GLU A 354 10.60 12.98 -54.63
CA GLU A 354 11.46 11.81 -54.29
C GLU A 354 12.58 12.11 -53.24
N LEU A 355 12.72 11.48 -52.05
CA LEU A 355 13.11 10.09 -51.71
C LEU A 355 13.17 10.01 -50.15
N VAL A 356 12.59 8.98 -49.50
CA VAL A 356 13.23 7.79 -48.89
C VAL A 356 13.52 7.83 -47.38
N SER A 357 13.05 6.74 -46.76
CA SER A 357 13.30 6.13 -45.45
C SER A 357 14.55 6.50 -44.66
N GLN A 358 14.39 6.60 -43.33
CA GLN A 358 14.66 5.49 -42.40
C GLN A 358 13.72 5.58 -41.19
#